data_AF-A0A6G0X833-F1
#
_entry.id   AF-A0A6G0X833-F1
#
_cell.length_a   1.000
_cell.length_b   1.000
_cell.length_c   1.000
_cell.angle_alpha   90.00
_cell.angle_beta   90.00
_cell.angle_gamma   90.00
#
_symmetry.space_group_name_H-M   'P 1'
#
loop_
_entity.id
_entity.type
_entity.pdbx_description
1 polymer ?
#
loop_
_entity_poly.entity_id
_entity_poly.type
_entity_poly.pdbx_seq_one_letter_code
_entity_poly.pdbx_strand_id
1 'polypeptide(L)'
;MNCNSDSQPTSQTVRGRPVIRNAPKKLAKKFKNVHVTYKMKQNVIDTFDEVGMAATLDRHFSNRSGSDREVARKKVYKWLKQRDLIEQKASNAKTAHHKCARDIGMGTSLPRDAEEQLARWVSSMRKDGVPVTPQMLHMMALETATDLGLDEHPFKASWHWMKAFKKRFGLALRLRTRIGQESQTDGEAALSAFSRRVQEIVETEGIETIFNADQTAVNYEYLPTKTIHQSGDTTVWIKCGGKTKERAKAMLLADSSGQSKHKDTVHDNWIHRHGFGKHVWKQVEPLQGQFNCQVYGNPTAWWNSSICVEFLKYHFEHRPDRMTKKILLLWDDFSGHFTDEVIACANELNIVLEKVPLRFTWICQPADVAWIRPMKTRLRQHWIDLIRQQVRSNKAQGSSFKLIPPSRSTILQWITKVWDDLPRTTILNGFGKCKLIHHVADHDAVEPAVLDEETLSHLFAGCAVDTTIDPMDDIDTHED
;
A
#
# COMPACT_ATOMS: atom_id res chain seq x y z
N MET A 1 -12.81 76.00 25.82
CA MET A 1 -13.43 74.67 25.98
C MET A 1 -12.89 73.77 24.86
N ASN A 2 -12.39 72.59 25.23
CA ASN A 2 -11.86 71.48 24.42
C ASN A 2 -10.63 71.77 23.52
N CYS A 3 -9.44 71.27 23.85
CA CYS A 3 -8.94 69.87 23.87
C CYS A 3 -8.39 69.42 22.50
N ASN A 4 -7.07 69.52 22.32
CA ASN A 4 -6.18 68.40 21.98
C ASN A 4 -4.78 68.94 21.64
N SER A 5 -3.81 68.65 22.50
CA SER A 5 -2.38 68.82 22.23
C SER A 5 -1.69 67.48 22.43
N ASP A 6 -1.02 67.04 21.38
CA ASP A 6 -0.11 65.89 21.33
C ASP A 6 0.91 65.86 22.48
N SER A 7 1.07 64.70 23.11
CA SER A 7 2.35 64.26 23.68
C SER A 7 2.36 62.73 23.81
N GLN A 8 3.21 62.07 23.02
CA GLN A 8 3.50 60.64 23.12
C GLN A 8 4.16 60.28 24.46
N PRO A 9 3.83 59.14 25.11
CA PRO A 9 4.63 58.62 26.20
C PRO A 9 5.77 57.73 25.67
N THR A 10 6.99 58.06 26.11
CA THR A 10 8.26 57.38 25.86
C THR A 10 8.25 55.91 26.29
N SER A 11 8.69 55.02 25.38
CA SER A 11 8.97 53.60 25.63
C SER A 11 10.08 53.40 26.66
N GLN A 12 9.72 52.97 27.88
CA GLN A 12 10.68 52.40 28.83
C GLN A 12 10.92 50.93 28.47
N THR A 13 12.07 50.65 27.88
CA THR A 13 12.55 49.27 27.72
C THR A 13 12.93 48.71 29.09
N VAL A 14 12.15 47.74 29.58
CA VAL A 14 12.51 46.95 30.77
C VAL A 14 13.76 46.14 30.42
N ARG A 15 14.93 46.59 30.90
CA ARG A 15 16.20 45.84 30.76
C ARG A 15 16.08 44.50 31.49
N GLY A 16 15.94 43.42 30.73
CA GLY A 16 16.04 42.06 31.25
C GLY A 16 17.42 41.79 31.88
N ARG A 17 17.44 40.90 32.88
CA ARG A 17 18.63 40.53 33.66
C ARG A 17 19.77 40.04 32.74
N PRO A 18 21.04 40.46 32.95
CA PRO A 18 22.15 40.03 32.10
C PRO A 18 22.34 38.51 32.16
N VAL A 19 22.43 37.87 31.00
CA VAL A 19 22.76 36.44 30.90
C VAL A 19 24.28 36.29 31.01
N ILE A 20 24.75 35.74 32.14
CA ILE A 20 26.16 35.39 32.34
C ILE A 20 26.48 34.20 31.41
N ARG A 21 27.23 34.45 30.34
CA ARG A 21 27.46 33.46 29.27
C ARG A 21 28.38 32.27 29.61
N ASN A 22 28.96 32.20 30.82
CA ASN A 22 29.90 31.13 31.21
C ASN A 22 29.65 30.49 32.59
N ALA A 23 28.44 30.55 33.14
CA ALA A 23 28.13 29.77 34.34
C ALA A 23 27.86 28.29 33.99
N PRO A 24 28.37 27.31 34.76
CA PRO A 24 28.08 25.90 34.51
C PRO A 24 26.56 25.69 34.52
N LYS A 25 26.01 25.17 33.42
CA LYS A 25 24.57 24.88 33.31
C LYS A 25 24.19 23.93 34.44
N LYS A 26 23.30 24.37 35.34
CA LYS A 26 22.73 23.52 36.39
C LYS A 26 22.20 22.23 35.74
N LEU A 27 22.79 21.08 36.06
CA LEU A 27 22.31 19.80 35.55
C LEU A 27 20.81 19.67 35.86
N ALA A 28 20.02 19.33 34.83
CA ALA A 28 18.59 19.13 35.00
C ALA A 28 18.36 18.11 36.12
N LYS A 29 17.58 18.49 37.15
CA LYS A 29 17.14 17.55 38.18
C LYS A 29 16.36 16.43 37.51
N LYS A 30 16.99 15.27 37.28
CA LYS A 30 16.32 14.05 36.85
C LYS A 30 15.51 13.54 38.04
N PHE A 31 14.24 13.95 38.15
CA PHE A 31 13.33 13.37 39.13
C PHE A 31 13.13 11.89 38.79
N LYS A 32 13.74 10.99 39.57
CA LYS A 32 13.47 9.54 39.49
C LYS A 32 12.12 9.26 40.16
N ASN A 33 11.03 9.42 39.41
CA ASN A 33 9.70 9.03 39.89
C ASN A 33 9.60 7.50 39.97
N VAL A 34 9.74 6.94 41.17
CA VAL A 34 9.48 5.51 41.39
C VAL A 34 7.97 5.27 41.36
N HIS A 35 7.50 4.71 40.25
CA HIS A 35 6.11 4.33 40.03
C HIS A 35 5.82 2.95 40.67
N VAL A 36 4.80 2.91 41.52
CA VAL A 36 4.39 1.74 42.33
C VAL A 36 3.06 1.19 41.81
N THR A 37 2.87 -0.13 41.85
CA THR A 37 1.66 -0.80 41.35
C THR A 37 0.43 -0.49 42.22
N TYR A 38 -0.79 -0.64 41.68
CA TYR A 38 -2.01 -0.49 42.47
C TYR A 38 -2.08 -1.50 43.63
N LYS A 39 -1.61 -2.74 43.43
CA LYS A 39 -1.54 -3.74 44.51
C LYS A 39 -0.64 -3.33 45.67
N MET A 40 0.52 -2.77 45.37
CA MET A 40 1.44 -2.28 46.41
C MET A 40 0.89 -1.01 47.09
N LYS A 41 0.22 -0.12 46.34
CA LYS A 41 -0.48 1.03 46.94
C LYS A 41 -1.58 0.58 47.91
N GLN A 42 -2.35 -0.45 47.55
CA GLN A 42 -3.37 -1.03 48.42
C GLN A 42 -2.74 -1.57 49.71
N ASN A 43 -1.68 -2.38 49.62
CA ASN A 43 -0.97 -2.89 50.80
C ASN A 43 -0.47 -1.76 51.74
N VAL A 44 0.03 -0.66 51.17
CA VAL A 44 0.45 0.52 51.95
C VAL A 44 -0.74 1.19 52.65
N ILE A 45 -1.91 1.24 52.01
CA ILE A 45 -3.15 1.78 52.60
C ILE A 45 -3.63 0.85 53.72
N ASP A 46 -3.67 -0.46 53.48
CA ASP A 46 -4.10 -1.46 54.48
C ASP A 46 -3.19 -1.39 55.72
N THR A 47 -1.87 -1.32 55.52
CA THR A 47 -0.89 -1.11 56.60
C THR A 47 -1.14 0.22 57.34
N PHE A 48 -1.53 1.27 56.64
CA PHE A 48 -1.85 2.55 57.28
C PHE A 48 -3.08 2.46 58.18
N ASP A 49 -4.12 1.73 57.75
CA ASP A 49 -5.32 1.54 58.55
C ASP A 49 -5.04 0.70 59.80
N GLU A 50 -4.11 -0.26 59.71
CA GLU A 50 -3.72 -1.13 60.83
C GLU A 50 -2.85 -0.43 61.89
N VAL A 51 -1.81 0.30 61.47
CA VAL A 51 -0.74 0.76 62.38
C VAL A 51 -0.47 2.26 62.34
N GLY A 52 -1.18 3.02 61.50
CA GLY A 52 -1.02 4.46 61.36
C GLY A 52 0.27 4.91 60.67
N MET A 53 0.36 6.21 60.35
CA MET A 53 1.36 6.77 59.43
C MET A 53 2.82 6.47 59.79
N ALA A 54 3.20 6.60 61.07
CA ALA A 54 4.59 6.45 61.49
C ALA A 54 5.11 5.04 61.17
N ALA A 55 4.37 4.01 61.61
CA ALA A 55 4.70 2.61 61.39
C ALA A 55 4.56 2.20 59.91
N THR A 56 3.63 2.80 59.14
CA THR A 56 3.55 2.59 57.69
C THR A 56 4.82 3.05 56.97
N LEU A 57 5.35 4.21 57.37
CA LEU A 57 6.59 4.74 56.78
C LEU A 57 7.79 3.89 57.15
N ASP A 58 7.86 3.35 58.36
CA ASP A 58 8.92 2.42 58.75
C ASP A 58 8.84 1.10 57.98
N ARG A 59 7.63 0.56 57.77
CA ARG A 59 7.46 -0.72 57.07
C ARG A 59 7.75 -0.64 55.57
N HIS A 60 7.24 0.40 54.90
CA HIS A 60 7.26 0.49 53.43
C HIS A 60 8.31 1.46 52.87
N PHE A 61 8.88 2.32 53.72
CA PHE A 61 9.80 3.38 53.31
C PHE A 61 10.98 3.54 54.29
N SER A 62 11.41 2.45 54.94
CA SER A 62 12.52 2.41 55.92
C SER A 62 13.82 3.06 55.42
N ASN A 63 14.08 2.96 54.12
CA ASN A 63 15.27 3.51 53.47
C ASN A 63 15.23 5.03 53.20
N ARG A 64 14.20 5.75 53.69
CA ARG A 64 14.05 7.20 53.50
C ARG A 64 14.18 7.94 54.82
N SER A 65 14.98 9.00 54.83
CA SER A 65 15.16 9.89 55.98
C SER A 65 14.88 11.35 55.60
N GLY A 66 14.71 12.21 56.61
CA GLY A 66 14.53 13.66 56.44
C GLY A 66 13.45 14.04 55.41
N SER A 67 13.84 14.88 54.44
CA SER A 67 12.94 15.36 53.38
C SER A 67 12.34 14.26 52.52
N ASP A 68 13.06 13.16 52.29
CA ASP A 68 12.58 12.06 51.43
C ASP A 68 11.50 11.23 52.11
N ARG A 69 11.59 11.13 53.44
CA ARG A 69 10.55 10.51 54.28
C ARG A 69 9.29 11.36 54.31
N GLU A 70 9.45 12.68 54.36
CA GLU A 70 8.34 13.63 54.26
C GLU A 70 7.63 13.59 52.89
N VAL A 71 8.40 13.40 51.80
CA VAL A 71 7.83 13.15 50.46
C VAL A 71 7.04 11.84 50.41
N ALA A 72 7.53 10.78 51.05
CA ALA A 72 6.79 9.52 51.15
C ALA A 72 5.50 9.68 51.95
N ARG A 73 5.53 10.38 53.09
CA ARG A 73 4.35 10.72 53.89
C ARG A 73 3.27 11.42 53.04
N LYS A 74 3.65 12.47 52.31
CA LYS A 74 2.75 13.18 51.37
C LYS A 74 2.20 12.26 50.28
N LYS A 75 3.00 11.30 49.80
CA LYS A 75 2.59 10.31 48.80
C LYS A 75 1.55 9.33 49.35
N VAL A 76 1.70 8.89 50.59
CA VAL A 76 0.71 8.03 51.28
C VAL A 76 -0.61 8.78 51.44
N TYR A 77 -0.61 10.03 51.91
CA TYR A 77 -1.83 10.83 51.97
C TYR A 77 -2.50 11.02 50.61
N LYS A 78 -1.72 11.21 49.55
CA LYS A 78 -2.25 11.27 48.18
C LYS A 78 -2.94 9.96 47.78
N TRP A 79 -2.38 8.81 48.16
CA TRP A 79 -3.00 7.51 47.90
C TRP A 79 -4.25 7.29 48.73
N LEU A 80 -4.26 7.68 50.01
CA LEU A 80 -5.46 7.65 50.85
C LEU A 80 -6.60 8.49 50.26
N LYS A 81 -6.30 9.65 49.67
CA LYS A 81 -7.28 10.46 48.92
C LYS A 81 -7.80 9.78 47.64
N GLN A 82 -7.07 8.80 47.12
CA GLN A 82 -7.43 8.02 45.91
C GLN A 82 -7.82 6.57 46.26
N ARG A 83 -8.22 6.31 47.51
CA ARG A 83 -8.50 4.97 48.06
C ARG A 83 -9.43 4.16 47.15
N ASP A 84 -10.61 4.68 46.86
CA ASP A 84 -11.63 3.97 46.07
C ASP A 84 -11.11 3.52 44.71
N LEU A 85 -10.37 4.40 44.02
CA LEU A 85 -9.74 4.08 42.74
C LEU A 85 -8.67 3.00 42.88
N ILE A 86 -7.85 3.08 43.93
CA ILE A 86 -6.77 2.12 44.17
C ILE A 86 -7.33 0.74 44.50
N GLU A 87 -8.34 0.66 45.37
CA GLU A 87 -9.02 -0.59 45.74
C GLU A 87 -9.71 -1.22 44.52
N GLN A 88 -10.46 -0.43 43.73
CA GLN A 88 -11.11 -0.90 42.50
C GLN A 88 -10.09 -1.45 41.48
N LYS A 89 -8.94 -0.79 41.33
CA LYS A 89 -7.90 -1.24 40.37
C LYS A 89 -7.08 -2.40 40.91
N ALA A 90 -6.90 -2.52 42.22
CA ALA A 90 -6.12 -3.57 42.86
C ALA A 90 -6.90 -4.89 43.00
N SER A 91 -8.22 -4.84 43.13
CA SER A 91 -9.10 -6.03 43.18
C SER A 91 -9.23 -6.74 41.84
N ASN A 92 -8.99 -6.05 40.72
CA ASN A 92 -9.03 -6.64 39.39
C ASN A 92 -7.64 -7.15 38.96
N ALA A 93 -7.53 -8.45 38.71
CA ALA A 93 -6.30 -9.12 38.29
C ALA A 93 -5.63 -8.48 37.06
N LYS A 94 -6.41 -7.92 36.12
CA LYS A 94 -5.89 -7.25 34.92
C LYS A 94 -5.27 -5.88 35.21
N THR A 95 -5.65 -5.21 36.30
CA THR A 95 -5.20 -3.85 36.61
C THR A 95 -4.33 -3.74 37.87
N ALA A 96 -4.25 -4.80 38.68
CA ALA A 96 -3.53 -4.79 39.96
C ALA A 96 -2.04 -4.45 39.82
N HIS A 97 -1.40 -4.91 38.74
CA HIS A 97 0.02 -4.65 38.45
C HIS A 97 0.26 -3.34 37.69
N HIS A 98 -0.78 -2.61 37.30
CA HIS A 98 -0.63 -1.31 36.65
C HIS A 98 -0.07 -0.29 37.63
N LYS A 99 0.85 0.55 37.17
CA LYS A 99 1.48 1.59 38.00
C LYS A 99 0.76 2.95 37.92
N CYS A 100 -0.03 3.13 36.87
CA CYS A 100 -0.84 4.31 36.57
C CYS A 100 -2.03 3.88 35.71
N ALA A 101 -3.16 4.57 35.85
CA ALA A 101 -4.28 4.51 34.93
C ALA A 101 -4.40 5.89 34.25
N ARG A 102 -4.68 5.89 32.95
CA ARG A 102 -5.09 7.09 32.21
C ARG A 102 -6.53 6.90 31.78
N ASP A 103 -7.28 7.98 31.75
CA ASP A 103 -8.63 7.95 31.20
C ASP A 103 -8.60 7.55 29.72
N ILE A 104 -9.65 6.88 29.29
CA ILE A 104 -9.81 6.50 27.88
C ILE A 104 -9.82 7.79 27.05
N GLY A 105 -8.85 7.93 26.14
CA GLY A 105 -8.70 9.11 25.28
C GLY A 105 -7.51 10.04 25.62
N MET A 106 -6.88 9.92 26.79
CA MET A 106 -5.76 10.80 27.21
C MET A 106 -4.44 10.64 26.41
N GLY A 107 -4.41 9.79 25.39
CA GLY A 107 -3.24 9.57 24.54
C GLY A 107 -3.57 9.52 23.05
N THR A 108 -4.75 9.98 22.65
CA THR A 108 -5.11 10.07 21.23
C THR A 108 -4.60 11.41 20.68
N SER A 109 -3.84 11.33 19.60
CA SER A 109 -3.35 12.52 18.88
C SER A 109 -4.47 13.27 18.15
N LEU A 110 -5.58 12.58 17.86
CA LEU A 110 -6.83 13.18 17.41
C LEU A 110 -7.78 13.38 18.60
N PRO A 111 -8.47 14.53 18.69
CA PRO A 111 -9.60 14.73 19.59
C PRO A 111 -10.67 13.65 19.42
N ARG A 112 -11.39 13.33 20.51
CA ARG A 112 -12.38 12.25 20.52
C ARG A 112 -13.54 12.51 19.56
N ASP A 113 -14.02 13.75 19.51
CA ASP A 113 -15.03 14.23 18.58
C ASP A 113 -14.59 14.08 17.11
N ALA A 114 -13.31 14.31 16.81
CA ALA A 114 -12.74 14.07 15.49
C ALA A 114 -12.70 12.57 15.14
N GLU A 115 -12.33 11.71 16.10
CA GLU A 115 -12.41 10.26 15.90
C GLU A 115 -13.86 9.77 15.75
N GLU A 116 -14.81 10.38 16.46
CA GLU A 116 -16.25 10.11 16.32
C GLU A 116 -16.77 10.56 14.95
N GLN A 117 -16.31 11.70 14.42
CA GLN A 117 -16.61 12.13 13.06
C GLN A 117 -16.02 11.19 12.01
N LEU A 118 -14.78 10.72 12.22
CA LEU A 118 -14.18 9.68 11.37
C LEU A 118 -14.96 8.37 11.44
N ALA A 119 -15.42 7.96 12.62
CA ALA A 119 -16.27 6.79 12.77
C ALA A 119 -17.64 6.98 12.10
N ARG A 120 -18.26 8.17 12.22
CA ARG A 120 -19.50 8.54 11.51
C ARG A 120 -19.28 8.60 10.00
N TRP A 121 -18.13 9.08 9.53
CA TRP A 121 -17.75 9.05 8.13
C TRP A 121 -17.60 7.62 7.64
N VAL A 122 -16.89 6.75 8.38
CA VAL A 122 -16.81 5.31 8.08
C VAL A 122 -18.22 4.70 8.01
N SER A 123 -19.10 5.04 8.93
CA SER A 123 -20.49 4.58 8.96
C SER A 123 -21.36 5.16 7.82
N SER A 124 -21.18 6.43 7.47
CA SER A 124 -21.91 7.11 6.38
C SER A 124 -21.50 6.57 5.03
N MET A 125 -20.18 6.46 4.77
CA MET A 125 -19.66 5.86 3.55
C MET A 125 -20.19 4.44 3.38
N ARG A 126 -20.35 3.70 4.48
CA ARG A 126 -20.98 2.37 4.45
C ARG A 126 -22.48 2.39 4.26
N LYS A 127 -23.21 3.31 4.90
CA LYS A 127 -24.65 3.52 4.65
C LYS A 127 -24.90 3.79 3.16
N ASP A 128 -23.94 4.45 2.51
CA ASP A 128 -23.97 4.77 1.10
C ASP A 128 -23.34 3.68 0.20
N GLY A 129 -22.96 2.52 0.75
CA GLY A 129 -22.44 1.38 -0.01
C GLY A 129 -21.02 1.57 -0.56
N VAL A 130 -20.26 2.55 -0.06
CA VAL A 130 -18.87 2.81 -0.43
C VAL A 130 -17.92 2.08 0.53
N PRO A 131 -17.07 1.17 0.04
CA PRO A 131 -16.15 0.44 0.89
C PRO A 131 -15.07 1.37 1.47
N VAL A 132 -14.70 1.14 2.74
CA VAL A 132 -13.64 1.90 3.42
C VAL A 132 -12.45 0.99 3.69
N THR A 133 -11.39 1.13 2.91
CA THR A 133 -10.14 0.38 3.09
C THR A 133 -9.28 0.96 4.22
N PRO A 134 -8.30 0.21 4.75
CA PRO A 134 -7.30 0.75 5.68
C PRO A 134 -6.60 2.00 5.13
N GLN A 135 -6.30 2.01 3.82
CA GLN A 135 -5.70 3.16 3.14
C GLN A 135 -6.62 4.38 3.16
N MET A 136 -7.93 4.19 2.89
CA MET A 136 -8.91 5.27 2.92
C MET A 136 -9.10 5.84 4.32
N LEU A 137 -9.13 4.98 5.34
CA LEU A 137 -9.19 5.41 6.74
C LEU A 137 -7.93 6.18 7.14
N HIS A 138 -6.75 5.72 6.71
CA HIS A 138 -5.48 6.40 6.95
C HIS A 138 -5.48 7.81 6.33
N MET A 139 -5.86 7.94 5.06
CA MET A 139 -5.90 9.24 4.37
C MET A 139 -6.93 10.19 4.98
N MET A 140 -8.13 9.71 5.31
CA MET A 140 -9.15 10.54 5.94
C MET A 140 -8.74 11.00 7.33
N ALA A 141 -8.06 10.15 8.10
CA ALA A 141 -7.56 10.53 9.41
C ALA A 141 -6.49 11.62 9.31
N LEU A 142 -5.62 11.58 8.30
CA LEU A 142 -4.65 12.64 8.03
C LEU A 142 -5.34 13.94 7.62
N GLU A 143 -6.33 13.89 6.73
CA GLU A 143 -7.12 15.07 6.34
C GLU A 143 -7.82 15.70 7.54
N THR A 144 -8.45 14.89 8.40
CA THR A 144 -9.10 15.38 9.64
C THR A 144 -8.10 16.03 10.60
N ALA A 145 -6.84 15.57 10.63
CA ALA A 145 -5.81 16.21 11.46
C ALA A 145 -5.37 17.57 10.88
N THR A 146 -5.24 17.68 9.55
CA THR A 146 -4.97 18.94 8.86
C THR A 146 -6.11 19.95 9.04
N ASP A 147 -7.37 19.52 8.91
CA ASP A 147 -8.54 20.39 9.11
C ASP A 147 -8.65 20.97 10.54
N LEU A 148 -8.05 20.29 11.51
CA LEU A 148 -7.98 20.73 12.91
C LEU A 148 -6.76 21.60 13.22
N GLY A 149 -5.95 21.95 12.22
CA GLY A 149 -4.75 22.78 12.39
C GLY A 149 -3.66 22.11 13.22
N LEU A 150 -3.62 20.77 13.25
CA LEU A 150 -2.63 20.01 14.03
C LEU A 150 -1.24 19.94 13.37
N ASP A 151 -0.90 20.90 12.50
CA ASP A 151 0.29 20.91 11.64
C ASP A 151 1.62 20.96 12.44
N GLU A 152 1.56 21.28 13.75
CA GLU A 152 2.71 21.23 14.67
C GLU A 152 2.89 19.86 15.39
N HIS A 153 1.97 18.91 15.21
CA HIS A 153 2.04 17.56 15.78
C HIS A 153 2.03 16.51 14.67
N PRO A 154 3.03 15.61 14.58
CA PRO A 154 3.08 14.62 13.51
C PRO A 154 2.10 13.48 13.80
N PHE A 155 0.80 13.73 13.66
CA PHE A 155 -0.18 12.68 13.61
C PHE A 155 0.01 11.90 12.30
N LYS A 156 0.52 10.67 12.40
CA LYS A 156 0.88 9.83 11.24
C LYS A 156 -0.22 8.85 10.83
N ALA A 157 -1.41 8.91 11.45
CA ALA A 157 -2.45 7.90 11.29
C ALA A 157 -1.88 6.45 11.29
N SER A 158 -0.96 6.18 12.22
CA SER A 158 -0.11 4.99 12.20
C SER A 158 -0.92 3.69 12.35
N TRP A 159 -0.31 2.56 12.01
CA TRP A 159 -0.94 1.25 12.19
C TRP A 159 -1.45 1.03 13.63
N HIS A 160 -0.67 1.45 14.63
CA HIS A 160 -1.04 1.37 16.05
C HIS A 160 -2.29 2.21 16.36
N TRP A 161 -2.35 3.43 15.82
CA TRP A 161 -3.53 4.28 15.94
C TRP A 161 -4.75 3.63 15.27
N MET A 162 -4.61 3.14 14.04
CA MET A 162 -5.70 2.50 13.30
C MET A 162 -6.20 1.22 13.99
N LYS A 163 -5.30 0.40 14.55
CA LYS A 163 -5.66 -0.77 15.37
C LYS A 163 -6.48 -0.36 16.60
N ALA A 164 -6.05 0.70 17.29
CA ALA A 164 -6.74 1.21 18.47
C ALA A 164 -8.09 1.86 18.12
N PHE A 165 -8.17 2.62 17.02
CA PHE A 165 -9.39 3.21 16.47
C PHE A 165 -10.42 2.12 16.15
N LYS A 166 -10.01 1.09 15.40
CA LYS A 166 -10.88 -0.06 15.09
C LYS A 166 -11.42 -0.71 16.35
N LYS A 167 -10.59 -0.89 17.37
CA LYS A 167 -11.01 -1.44 18.67
C LYS A 167 -12.00 -0.52 19.40
N ARG A 168 -11.77 0.80 19.41
CA ARG A 168 -12.65 1.79 20.07
C ARG A 168 -14.06 1.83 19.45
N PHE A 169 -14.14 1.70 18.13
CA PHE A 169 -15.39 1.81 17.38
C PHE A 169 -15.95 0.47 16.88
N GLY A 170 -15.42 -0.67 17.36
CA GLY A 170 -15.96 -2.00 17.05
C GLY A 170 -15.82 -2.44 15.59
N LEU A 171 -14.72 -2.09 14.91
CA LEU A 171 -14.47 -2.38 13.49
C LEU A 171 -13.47 -3.53 13.31
N ALA A 172 -13.69 -4.43 12.33
CA ALA A 172 -12.79 -5.58 12.06
C ALA A 172 -12.56 -5.84 10.56
N LEU A 173 -11.33 -6.19 10.17
CA LEU A 173 -11.05 -6.68 8.81
C LEU A 173 -11.56 -8.13 8.68
N ARG A 174 -12.21 -8.47 7.57
CA ARG A 174 -12.75 -9.81 7.31
C ARG A 174 -12.14 -10.39 6.03
N LEU A 175 -11.79 -11.67 6.04
CA LEU A 175 -11.22 -12.41 4.90
C LEU A 175 -12.28 -13.33 4.25
N ARG A 176 -12.09 -13.65 2.97
CA ARG A 176 -12.77 -14.71 2.21
C ARG A 176 -11.88 -15.96 2.19
N THR A 177 -12.43 -17.18 2.27
CA THR A 177 -11.72 -18.45 2.50
C THR A 177 -11.69 -19.40 1.29
N ARG A 178 -10.51 -19.60 0.63
CA ARG A 178 -9.87 -20.88 0.15
C ARG A 178 -8.81 -20.70 -0.99
N ILE A 179 -8.01 -21.77 -1.20
CA ILE A 179 -6.97 -22.13 -2.23
C ILE A 179 -5.53 -22.10 -1.64
N GLY A 180 -4.58 -23.04 -1.80
CA GLY A 180 -4.39 -24.30 -2.55
C GLY A 180 -2.85 -24.46 -2.75
N GLN A 181 -2.23 -25.56 -2.30
CA GLN A 181 -0.78 -25.67 -2.01
C GLN A 181 0.08 -26.08 -3.22
N GLU A 182 1.01 -25.21 -3.64
CA GLU A 182 2.27 -25.57 -4.32
C GLU A 182 3.44 -25.09 -3.44
N SER A 183 4.53 -25.88 -3.36
CA SER A 183 5.61 -25.63 -2.40
C SER A 183 6.72 -24.74 -2.99
N GLN A 184 7.40 -23.98 -2.13
CA GLN A 184 8.53 -23.12 -2.51
C GLN A 184 9.68 -23.91 -3.18
N THR A 185 9.92 -25.13 -2.74
CA THR A 185 10.99 -26.00 -3.25
C THR A 185 10.76 -26.41 -4.70
N ASP A 186 9.52 -26.68 -5.09
CA ASP A 186 9.18 -27.03 -6.48
C ASP A 186 9.43 -25.84 -7.41
N GLY A 187 9.10 -24.63 -6.95
CA GLY A 187 9.38 -23.39 -7.68
C GLY A 187 10.87 -23.14 -7.91
N GLU A 188 11.72 -23.37 -6.91
CA GLU A 188 13.17 -23.16 -7.03
C GLU A 188 13.84 -24.15 -7.99
N ALA A 189 13.36 -25.40 -8.01
CA ALA A 189 13.79 -26.40 -8.98
C ALA A 189 13.40 -25.99 -10.41
N ALA A 190 12.15 -25.56 -10.60
CA ALA A 190 11.66 -25.08 -11.89
C ALA A 190 12.45 -23.86 -12.40
N LEU A 191 12.73 -22.89 -11.52
CA LEU A 191 13.54 -21.71 -11.85
C LEU A 191 14.96 -22.11 -12.30
N SER A 192 15.58 -23.04 -11.59
CA SER A 192 16.95 -23.48 -11.90
C SER A 192 17.01 -24.23 -13.24
N ALA A 193 16.04 -25.09 -13.53
CA ALA A 193 15.94 -25.76 -14.83
C ALA A 193 15.63 -24.79 -15.97
N PHE A 194 14.74 -23.82 -15.74
CA PHE A 194 14.36 -22.81 -16.72
C PHE A 194 15.52 -21.89 -17.07
N SER A 195 16.16 -21.30 -16.07
CA SER A 195 17.30 -20.38 -16.27
C SER A 195 18.45 -21.05 -17.02
N ARG A 196 18.80 -22.30 -16.69
CA ARG A 196 19.81 -23.07 -17.42
C ARG A 196 19.45 -23.24 -18.90
N ARG A 197 18.20 -23.62 -19.20
CA ARG A 197 17.72 -23.77 -20.58
C ARG A 197 17.79 -22.46 -21.36
N VAL A 198 17.40 -21.34 -20.74
CA VAL A 198 17.49 -20.02 -21.37
C VAL A 198 18.96 -19.63 -21.63
N GLN A 199 19.87 -19.90 -20.70
CA GLN A 199 21.31 -19.65 -20.88
C GLN A 199 21.87 -20.47 -22.05
N GLU A 200 21.53 -21.76 -22.14
CA GLU A 200 21.93 -22.63 -23.26
C GLU A 200 21.44 -22.07 -24.62
N ILE A 201 20.19 -21.59 -24.69
CA ILE A 201 19.64 -20.95 -25.91
C ILE A 201 20.40 -19.66 -26.23
N VAL A 202 20.63 -18.80 -25.23
CA VAL A 202 21.31 -17.53 -25.39
C VAL A 202 22.72 -17.71 -25.96
N GLU A 203 23.47 -18.68 -25.44
CA GLU A 203 24.81 -19.01 -25.91
C GLU A 203 24.79 -19.61 -27.33
N THR A 204 23.91 -20.57 -27.57
CA THR A 204 23.84 -21.29 -28.85
C THR A 204 23.40 -20.40 -30.01
N GLU A 205 22.44 -19.51 -29.76
CA GLU A 205 21.84 -18.64 -30.77
C GLU A 205 22.51 -17.27 -30.85
N GLY A 206 23.51 -16.98 -30.01
CA GLY A 206 24.23 -15.70 -29.98
C GLY A 206 23.33 -14.52 -29.61
N ILE A 207 22.43 -14.71 -28.66
CA ILE A 207 21.41 -13.71 -28.30
C ILE A 207 21.98 -12.70 -27.31
N GLU A 208 21.92 -11.41 -27.66
CA GLU A 208 22.36 -10.34 -26.76
C GLU A 208 21.24 -9.82 -25.85
N THR A 209 20.00 -9.87 -26.33
CA THR A 209 18.85 -9.25 -25.66
C THR A 209 17.72 -10.25 -25.45
N ILE A 210 17.27 -10.37 -24.20
CA ILE A 210 16.14 -11.20 -23.80
C ILE A 210 14.95 -10.27 -23.53
N PHE A 211 13.83 -10.56 -24.14
CA PHE A 211 12.56 -9.89 -23.93
C PHE A 211 11.66 -10.78 -23.10
N ASN A 212 10.86 -10.18 -22.23
CA ASN A 212 9.71 -10.85 -21.64
C ASN A 212 8.47 -9.98 -21.87
N ALA A 213 7.41 -10.64 -22.34
CA ALA A 213 6.11 -10.03 -22.46
C ALA A 213 5.08 -10.83 -21.66
N ASP A 214 4.12 -10.12 -21.08
CA ASP A 214 3.00 -10.76 -20.41
C ASP A 214 1.73 -9.92 -20.44
N GLN A 215 0.60 -10.62 -20.40
CA GLN A 215 -0.73 -10.01 -20.40
C GLN A 215 -1.24 -9.83 -18.98
N THR A 216 -1.85 -8.68 -18.74
CA THR A 216 -2.49 -8.45 -17.46
C THR A 216 -3.84 -7.75 -17.60
N ALA A 217 -4.83 -8.25 -16.86
CA ALA A 217 -6.13 -7.61 -16.79
C ALA A 217 -6.05 -6.31 -15.97
N VAL A 218 -6.54 -5.23 -16.56
CA VAL A 218 -6.72 -3.91 -15.96
C VAL A 218 -8.22 -3.64 -15.85
N ASN A 219 -8.74 -3.72 -14.63
CA ASN A 219 -10.16 -3.48 -14.40
C ASN A 219 -10.47 -1.99 -14.46
N TYR A 220 -11.66 -1.64 -14.97
CA TYR A 220 -12.14 -0.26 -14.94
C TYR A 220 -12.48 0.16 -13.50
N GLU A 221 -13.02 -0.76 -12.70
CA GLU A 221 -13.29 -0.54 -11.28
C GLU A 221 -12.47 -1.53 -10.44
N TYR A 222 -11.58 -1.02 -9.59
CA TYR A 222 -10.89 -1.84 -8.59
C TYR A 222 -11.67 -1.85 -7.28
N LEU A 223 -12.83 -2.51 -7.28
CA LEU A 223 -13.61 -2.67 -6.06
C LEU A 223 -12.92 -3.69 -5.12
N PRO A 224 -12.77 -3.38 -3.83
CA PRO A 224 -12.20 -4.32 -2.88
C PRO A 224 -13.14 -5.52 -2.65
N THR A 225 -12.56 -6.72 -2.67
CA THR A 225 -13.22 -8.01 -2.35
C THR A 225 -13.61 -8.14 -0.88
N LYS A 226 -12.91 -7.42 0.00
CA LYS A 226 -13.11 -7.43 1.45
C LYS A 226 -13.52 -6.04 1.90
N THR A 227 -14.64 -5.98 2.59
CA THR A 227 -15.15 -4.75 3.18
C THR A 227 -15.37 -4.95 4.67
N ILE A 228 -15.16 -3.89 5.44
CA ILE A 228 -15.43 -3.93 6.87
C ILE A 228 -16.95 -3.75 7.02
N HIS A 229 -17.63 -4.70 7.65
CA HIS A 229 -19.07 -4.68 7.90
C HIS A 229 -19.35 -4.87 9.39
N GLN A 230 -20.60 -4.66 9.80
CA GLN A 230 -21.05 -5.02 11.14
C GLN A 230 -20.94 -6.54 11.33
N SER A 231 -20.50 -6.95 12.53
CA SER A 231 -20.26 -8.36 12.83
C SER A 231 -21.58 -9.10 13.01
N GLY A 232 -21.84 -10.13 12.20
CA GLY A 232 -23.03 -10.98 12.31
C GLY A 232 -23.88 -11.04 11.03
N ASP A 233 -23.63 -10.15 10.06
CA ASP A 233 -24.42 -10.10 8.83
C ASP A 233 -23.90 -11.08 7.77
N THR A 234 -24.83 -11.74 7.09
CA THR A 234 -24.57 -12.79 6.10
C THR A 234 -24.37 -12.27 4.67
N THR A 235 -24.87 -11.07 4.35
CA THR A 235 -24.85 -10.51 2.98
C THR A 235 -24.48 -9.03 2.99
N VAL A 236 -23.54 -8.62 2.13
CA VAL A 236 -23.02 -7.24 2.04
C VAL A 236 -23.12 -6.71 0.60
N TRP A 237 -23.80 -5.58 0.42
CA TRP A 237 -23.99 -4.92 -0.90
C TRP A 237 -22.96 -3.81 -1.15
N ILE A 238 -22.33 -3.79 -2.33
CA ILE A 238 -21.33 -2.79 -2.75
C ILE A 238 -21.88 -1.99 -3.92
N LYS A 239 -21.85 -0.64 -3.85
CA LYS A 239 -22.21 0.20 -5.01
C LYS A 239 -21.09 0.18 -6.06
N CYS A 240 -21.47 -0.04 -7.31
CA CYS A 240 -20.58 -0.02 -8.46
C CYS A 240 -21.02 1.04 -9.48
N GLY A 241 -20.07 1.52 -10.30
CA GLY A 241 -20.33 2.42 -11.42
C GLY A 241 -20.96 1.73 -12.65
N GLY A 242 -21.26 0.43 -12.53
CA GLY A 242 -21.78 -0.41 -13.62
C GLY A 242 -20.71 -1.02 -14.53
N LYS A 243 -19.42 -0.82 -14.24
CA LYS A 243 -18.27 -1.29 -15.02
C LYS A 243 -17.38 -2.29 -14.28
N THR A 244 -17.91 -2.95 -13.26
CA THR A 244 -17.18 -3.97 -12.47
C THR A 244 -16.71 -5.15 -13.28
N LYS A 245 -17.41 -5.49 -14.37
CA LYS A 245 -17.02 -6.53 -15.32
C LYS A 245 -16.21 -6.00 -16.51
N GLU A 246 -16.08 -4.68 -16.67
CA GLU A 246 -15.27 -4.10 -17.75
C GLU A 246 -13.78 -4.15 -17.39
N ARG A 247 -13.00 -4.74 -18.29
CA ARG A 247 -11.55 -4.84 -18.20
C ARG A 247 -10.91 -4.52 -19.54
N ALA A 248 -9.74 -3.90 -19.50
CA ALA A 248 -8.79 -3.89 -20.59
C ALA A 248 -7.75 -5.00 -20.35
N LYS A 249 -7.27 -5.64 -21.42
CA LYS A 249 -6.09 -6.50 -21.36
C LYS A 249 -4.89 -5.70 -21.86
N ALA A 250 -3.88 -5.54 -21.01
CA ALA A 250 -2.65 -4.84 -21.35
C ALA A 250 -1.53 -5.87 -21.54
N MET A 251 -0.84 -5.83 -22.69
CA MET A 251 0.39 -6.59 -22.92
C MET A 251 1.58 -5.70 -22.58
N LEU A 252 2.45 -6.14 -21.67
CA LEU A 252 3.60 -5.38 -21.19
C LEU A 252 4.88 -6.06 -21.67
N LEU A 253 5.73 -5.34 -22.39
CA LEU A 253 6.98 -5.86 -22.97
C LEU A 253 8.17 -5.09 -22.42
N ALA A 254 9.16 -5.81 -21.89
CA ALA A 254 10.43 -5.21 -21.47
C ALA A 254 11.61 -6.11 -21.82
N ASP A 255 12.80 -5.51 -21.89
CA ASP A 255 14.05 -6.21 -22.21
C ASP A 255 15.01 -6.36 -21.02
N SER A 256 16.01 -7.22 -21.19
CA SER A 256 17.07 -7.52 -20.23
C SER A 256 18.02 -6.34 -19.97
N SER A 257 17.95 -5.27 -20.77
CA SER A 257 18.62 -3.99 -20.51
C SER A 257 17.77 -3.05 -19.64
N GLY A 258 16.56 -3.46 -19.26
CA GLY A 258 15.65 -2.68 -18.43
C GLY A 258 14.83 -1.65 -19.20
N GLN A 259 14.77 -1.72 -20.53
CA GLN A 259 13.92 -0.84 -21.33
C GLN A 259 12.51 -1.41 -21.44
N SER A 260 11.53 -0.56 -21.16
CA SER A 260 10.09 -0.84 -21.27
C SER A 260 9.48 -0.38 -22.61
N LYS A 261 10.31 0.20 -23.49
CA LYS A 261 9.94 0.72 -24.81
C LYS A 261 11.09 0.54 -25.78
N HIS A 262 10.84 -0.05 -26.94
CA HIS A 262 11.60 0.26 -28.14
C HIS A 262 10.93 1.45 -28.82
N LYS A 263 11.64 2.58 -28.88
CA LYS A 263 11.08 3.87 -29.33
C LYS A 263 10.92 3.99 -30.85
N ASP A 264 11.32 2.98 -31.62
CA ASP A 264 11.49 3.09 -33.07
C ASP A 264 10.50 2.22 -33.86
N THR A 265 9.21 2.27 -33.53
CA THR A 265 8.14 1.81 -34.43
C THR A 265 6.83 2.53 -34.16
N VAL A 266 6.68 3.77 -34.63
CA VAL A 266 5.41 4.53 -34.58
C VAL A 266 5.06 5.17 -35.92
N HIS A 267 5.69 4.71 -36.99
CA HIS A 267 5.24 5.06 -38.33
C HIS A 267 5.02 3.77 -39.11
N ASP A 268 3.88 3.71 -39.78
CA ASP A 268 3.54 2.75 -40.84
C ASP A 268 2.81 1.42 -40.52
N ASN A 269 1.94 1.38 -39.50
CA ASN A 269 0.90 0.34 -39.43
C ASN A 269 -0.52 0.90 -39.23
N TRP A 270 -1.07 1.55 -40.28
CA TRP A 270 -2.35 2.26 -40.25
C TRP A 270 -3.26 1.92 -41.43
N ILE A 271 -3.52 0.63 -41.69
CA ILE A 271 -4.41 0.22 -42.80
C ILE A 271 -5.67 -0.52 -42.32
N HIS A 272 -5.64 -1.14 -41.14
CA HIS A 272 -6.78 -1.85 -40.58
C HIS A 272 -7.19 -1.23 -39.24
N ARG A 273 -8.49 -0.99 -39.00
CA ARG A 273 -9.01 -0.35 -37.75
C ARG A 273 -8.83 -1.21 -36.49
N HIS A 274 -7.85 -2.11 -36.46
CA HIS A 274 -7.53 -3.05 -35.38
C HIS A 274 -8.76 -3.73 -34.78
N GLY A 275 -9.72 -4.12 -35.63
CA GLY A 275 -10.98 -4.75 -35.25
C GLY A 275 -12.07 -3.84 -34.64
N PHE A 276 -11.88 -2.51 -34.66
CA PHE A 276 -12.87 -1.52 -34.24
C PHE A 276 -13.82 -1.08 -35.37
N GLY A 277 -15.11 -0.95 -35.04
CA GLY A 277 -16.09 -0.30 -35.91
C GLY A 277 -15.81 1.20 -36.09
N LYS A 278 -16.34 1.79 -37.19
CA LYS A 278 -16.09 3.20 -37.61
C LYS A 278 -16.24 4.23 -36.47
N HIS A 279 -17.20 4.04 -35.57
CA HIS A 279 -17.50 4.98 -34.49
C HIS A 279 -16.52 4.88 -33.32
N VAL A 280 -16.12 3.66 -32.94
CA VAL A 280 -15.17 3.42 -31.85
C VAL A 280 -13.76 3.78 -32.30
N TRP A 281 -13.42 3.51 -33.56
CA TRP A 281 -12.11 3.87 -34.13
C TRP A 281 -11.82 5.36 -34.01
N LYS A 282 -12.78 6.25 -34.30
CA LYS A 282 -12.66 7.71 -34.13
C LYS A 282 -12.25 8.14 -32.71
N GLN A 283 -12.54 7.32 -31.71
CA GLN A 283 -12.13 7.57 -30.31
C GLN A 283 -10.79 6.93 -29.97
N VAL A 284 -10.44 5.79 -30.58
CA VAL A 284 -9.24 4.99 -30.26
C VAL A 284 -8.01 5.49 -31.00
N GLU A 285 -8.12 5.82 -32.29
CA GLU A 285 -7.02 6.30 -33.13
C GLU A 285 -6.27 7.50 -32.52
N PRO A 286 -6.94 8.56 -32.04
CA PRO A 286 -6.25 9.68 -31.39
C PRO A 286 -5.54 9.27 -30.10
N LEU A 287 -6.09 8.31 -29.35
CA LEU A 287 -5.50 7.84 -28.08
C LEU A 287 -4.24 7.01 -28.34
N GLN A 288 -4.19 6.21 -29.41
CA GLN A 288 -2.99 5.46 -29.78
C GLN A 288 -1.82 6.40 -30.06
N GLY A 289 -2.04 7.45 -30.84
CA GLY A 289 -1.02 8.47 -31.13
C GLY A 289 -0.63 9.26 -29.88
N GLN A 290 -1.61 9.67 -29.06
CA GLN A 290 -1.36 10.45 -27.84
C GLN A 290 -0.53 9.69 -26.81
N PHE A 291 -0.80 8.39 -26.62
CA PHE A 291 -0.19 7.58 -25.58
C PHE A 291 0.90 6.64 -26.08
N ASN A 292 1.23 6.70 -27.37
CA ASN A 292 2.17 5.82 -28.05
C ASN A 292 1.93 4.33 -27.69
N CYS A 293 0.68 3.88 -27.86
CA CYS A 293 0.27 2.51 -27.57
C CYS A 293 -0.63 1.97 -28.69
N GLN A 294 -0.50 0.69 -29.01
CA GLN A 294 -1.41 -0.02 -29.91
C GLN A 294 -2.60 -0.56 -29.11
N VAL A 295 -3.80 -0.39 -29.65
CA VAL A 295 -5.07 -0.86 -29.09
C VAL A 295 -5.74 -1.71 -30.14
N TYR A 296 -6.09 -2.94 -29.76
CA TYR A 296 -6.82 -3.88 -30.60
C TYR A 296 -8.18 -4.19 -29.99
N GLY A 297 -9.18 -4.39 -30.85
CA GLY A 297 -10.51 -4.83 -30.50
C GLY A 297 -10.81 -6.14 -31.20
N ASN A 298 -11.42 -7.09 -30.49
CA ASN A 298 -12.00 -8.27 -31.08
C ASN A 298 -13.27 -8.68 -30.33
N PRO A 299 -14.18 -9.46 -30.95
CA PRO A 299 -15.48 -9.79 -30.35
C PRO A 299 -15.38 -10.54 -29.02
N THR A 300 -14.32 -11.34 -28.83
CA THR A 300 -14.14 -12.20 -27.66
C THR A 300 -13.33 -11.54 -26.54
N ALA A 301 -12.67 -10.40 -26.80
CA ALA A 301 -11.71 -9.78 -25.88
C ALA A 301 -10.57 -10.72 -25.42
N TRP A 302 -10.29 -11.79 -26.18
CA TRP A 302 -9.21 -12.74 -25.94
C TRP A 302 -8.04 -12.48 -26.88
N TRP A 303 -6.82 -12.71 -26.40
CA TRP A 303 -5.65 -12.67 -27.26
C TRP A 303 -5.67 -13.88 -28.20
N ASN A 304 -5.25 -13.70 -29.45
CA ASN A 304 -5.26 -14.75 -30.47
C ASN A 304 -4.02 -14.65 -31.35
N SER A 305 -3.82 -15.66 -32.20
CA SER A 305 -2.65 -15.76 -33.08
C SER A 305 -2.46 -14.55 -34.00
N SER A 306 -3.54 -13.95 -34.51
CA SER A 306 -3.41 -12.76 -35.37
C SER A 306 -2.91 -11.55 -34.58
N ILE A 307 -3.37 -11.34 -33.35
CA ILE A 307 -2.86 -10.29 -32.46
C ILE A 307 -1.40 -10.58 -32.08
N CYS A 308 -1.00 -11.85 -31.89
CA CYS A 308 0.41 -12.21 -31.68
C CYS A 308 1.29 -11.79 -32.86
N VAL A 309 0.90 -12.10 -34.09
CA VAL A 309 1.65 -11.72 -35.31
C VAL A 309 1.78 -10.20 -35.43
N GLU A 310 0.68 -9.47 -35.24
CA GLU A 310 0.70 -8.00 -35.26
C GLU A 310 1.59 -7.42 -34.15
N PHE A 311 1.55 -8.00 -32.95
CA PHE A 311 2.44 -7.62 -31.85
C PHE A 311 3.91 -7.83 -32.20
N LEU A 312 4.27 -8.98 -32.77
CA LEU A 312 5.65 -9.27 -33.17
C LEU A 312 6.13 -8.30 -34.24
N LYS A 313 5.31 -8.06 -35.27
CA LYS A 313 5.64 -7.10 -36.33
C LYS A 313 5.82 -5.69 -35.78
N TYR A 314 4.87 -5.23 -34.98
CA TYR A 314 4.93 -3.90 -34.40
C TYR A 314 6.21 -3.66 -33.59
N HIS A 315 6.61 -4.61 -32.75
CA HIS A 315 7.76 -4.43 -31.88
C HIS A 315 9.11 -4.76 -32.53
N PHE A 316 9.14 -5.64 -33.52
CA PHE A 316 10.40 -6.24 -33.98
C PHE A 316 10.63 -6.22 -35.50
N GLU A 317 9.63 -5.89 -36.33
CA GLU A 317 9.78 -5.88 -37.79
C GLU A 317 10.83 -4.89 -38.28
N HIS A 318 10.88 -3.71 -37.67
CA HIS A 318 11.73 -2.59 -38.11
C HIS A 318 13.02 -2.47 -37.31
N ARG A 319 13.40 -3.52 -36.57
CA ARG A 319 14.68 -3.53 -35.85
C ARG A 319 15.86 -3.34 -36.82
N PRO A 320 16.75 -2.37 -36.59
CA PRO A 320 17.84 -2.07 -37.51
C PRO A 320 18.86 -3.22 -37.61
N ASP A 321 18.98 -4.02 -36.56
CA ASP A 321 19.88 -5.15 -36.42
C ASP A 321 19.24 -6.50 -36.80
N ARG A 322 17.98 -6.51 -37.27
CA ARG A 322 17.18 -7.72 -37.54
C ARG A 322 17.90 -8.72 -38.43
N MET A 323 18.61 -8.25 -39.46
CA MET A 323 19.31 -9.13 -40.42
C MET A 323 20.54 -9.81 -39.83
N THR A 324 21.06 -9.29 -38.70
CA THR A 324 22.34 -9.73 -38.12
C THR A 324 22.21 -10.33 -36.72
N LYS A 325 21.14 -10.03 -35.99
CA LYS A 325 20.98 -10.40 -34.58
C LYS A 325 19.65 -11.04 -34.28
N LYS A 326 19.71 -12.18 -33.59
CA LYS A 326 18.55 -12.83 -32.98
C LYS A 326 18.21 -12.20 -31.63
N ILE A 327 16.94 -12.28 -31.25
CA ILE A 327 16.49 -11.98 -29.89
C ILE A 327 15.77 -13.18 -29.30
N LEU A 328 15.73 -13.27 -27.97
CA LEU A 328 14.90 -14.23 -27.26
C LEU A 328 13.64 -13.52 -26.76
N LEU A 329 12.45 -14.05 -27.04
CA LEU A 329 11.20 -13.59 -26.44
C LEU A 329 10.60 -14.68 -25.56
N LEU A 330 10.46 -14.37 -24.27
CA LEU A 330 9.84 -15.22 -23.26
C LEU A 330 8.36 -14.92 -23.16
N TRP A 331 7.53 -15.94 -23.41
CA TRP A 331 6.07 -15.89 -23.26
C TRP A 331 5.56 -16.99 -22.33
N ASP A 332 4.39 -16.78 -21.72
CA ASP A 332 3.68 -17.82 -20.99
C ASP A 332 3.23 -18.95 -21.94
N ASP A 333 2.93 -20.13 -21.40
CA ASP A 333 2.55 -21.33 -22.17
C ASP A 333 1.11 -21.29 -22.69
N PHE A 334 0.66 -20.12 -23.17
CA PHE A 334 -0.62 -19.97 -23.84
C PHE A 334 -0.50 -20.46 -25.29
N SER A 335 -1.39 -21.37 -25.71
CA SER A 335 -1.32 -22.00 -27.03
C SER A 335 -1.35 -21.01 -28.20
N GLY A 336 -2.06 -19.88 -28.06
CA GLY A 336 -2.11 -18.82 -29.07
C GLY A 336 -0.77 -18.13 -29.33
N HIS A 337 0.19 -18.21 -28.40
CA HIS A 337 1.54 -17.66 -28.57
C HIS A 337 2.45 -18.56 -29.43
N PHE A 338 2.05 -19.82 -29.69
CA PHE A 338 2.90 -20.82 -30.34
C PHE A 338 2.16 -21.57 -31.46
N THR A 339 1.24 -20.91 -32.17
CA THR A 339 0.67 -21.47 -33.39
C THR A 339 1.68 -21.39 -34.54
N ASP A 340 1.52 -22.24 -35.55
CA ASP A 340 2.45 -22.31 -36.70
C ASP A 340 2.67 -20.94 -37.37
N GLU A 341 1.61 -20.15 -37.49
CA GLU A 341 1.65 -18.78 -38.04
C GLU A 341 2.51 -17.83 -37.20
N VAL A 342 2.42 -17.92 -35.86
CA VAL A 342 3.19 -17.08 -34.94
C VAL A 342 4.65 -17.50 -34.94
N ILE A 343 4.91 -18.81 -34.95
CA ILE A 343 6.26 -19.37 -35.05
C ILE A 343 6.91 -18.98 -36.38
N ALA A 344 6.17 -19.08 -37.49
CA ALA A 344 6.65 -18.66 -38.81
C ALA A 344 7.01 -17.17 -38.83
N CYS A 345 6.15 -16.31 -38.28
CA CYS A 345 6.42 -14.88 -38.16
C CYS A 345 7.64 -14.59 -37.27
N ALA A 346 7.76 -15.26 -36.12
CA ALA A 346 8.90 -15.10 -35.23
C ALA A 346 10.22 -15.47 -35.92
N ASN A 347 10.24 -16.59 -36.66
CA ASN A 347 11.39 -17.02 -37.44
C ASN A 347 11.77 -16.00 -38.53
N GLU A 348 10.78 -15.45 -39.25
CA GLU A 348 10.99 -14.42 -40.28
C GLU A 348 11.56 -13.12 -39.69
N LEU A 349 11.26 -12.83 -38.43
CA LEU A 349 11.74 -11.66 -37.69
C LEU A 349 13.02 -11.91 -36.89
N ASN A 350 13.66 -13.07 -37.01
CA ASN A 350 14.82 -13.50 -36.20
C ASN A 350 14.56 -13.43 -34.69
N ILE A 351 13.41 -13.97 -34.28
CA ILE A 351 12.98 -14.07 -32.88
C ILE A 351 12.95 -15.55 -32.50
N VAL A 352 13.72 -15.91 -31.47
CA VAL A 352 13.61 -17.20 -30.80
C VAL A 352 12.52 -17.07 -29.75
N LEU A 353 11.47 -17.89 -29.83
CA LEU A 353 10.41 -17.95 -28.84
C LEU A 353 10.72 -19.03 -27.80
N GLU A 354 10.55 -18.71 -26.52
CA GLU A 354 10.76 -19.68 -25.45
C GLU A 354 9.64 -19.60 -24.40
N LYS A 355 9.21 -20.79 -23.95
CA LYS A 355 8.09 -20.94 -23.02
C LYS A 355 8.54 -20.80 -21.57
N VAL A 356 7.84 -19.95 -20.83
CA VAL A 356 7.89 -19.96 -19.37
C VAL A 356 7.23 -21.24 -18.86
N PRO A 357 7.81 -21.95 -17.86
CA PRO A 357 7.22 -23.15 -17.30
C PRO A 357 5.81 -22.89 -16.73
N LEU A 358 4.85 -23.71 -17.16
CA LEU A 358 3.49 -23.68 -16.66
C LEU A 358 3.47 -23.78 -15.13
N ARG A 359 2.56 -23.04 -14.46
CA ARG A 359 2.37 -22.97 -12.99
C ARG A 359 3.48 -22.25 -12.21
N PHE A 360 4.65 -22.04 -12.81
CA PHE A 360 5.78 -21.38 -12.15
C PHE A 360 6.02 -19.95 -12.63
N THR A 361 5.03 -19.29 -13.25
CA THR A 361 5.17 -17.92 -13.76
C THR A 361 5.58 -16.94 -12.65
N TRP A 362 5.06 -17.14 -11.44
CA TRP A 362 5.36 -16.33 -10.25
C TRP A 362 6.85 -16.28 -9.85
N ILE A 363 7.67 -17.21 -10.32
CA ILE A 363 9.12 -17.26 -10.07
C ILE A 363 9.97 -17.22 -11.35
N CYS A 364 9.46 -17.76 -12.45
CA CYS A 364 10.18 -17.89 -13.73
C CYS A 364 9.91 -16.73 -14.70
N GLN A 365 8.83 -15.97 -14.54
CA GLN A 365 8.43 -14.93 -15.50
C GLN A 365 8.78 -13.54 -14.96
N PRO A 366 9.71 -12.80 -15.61
CA PRO A 366 10.11 -11.47 -15.14
C PRO A 366 8.93 -10.50 -14.91
N ALA A 367 7.92 -10.53 -15.78
CA ALA A 367 6.74 -9.69 -15.66
C ALA A 367 5.94 -9.92 -14.37
N ASP A 368 5.62 -11.17 -14.08
CA ASP A 368 4.90 -11.56 -12.86
C ASP A 368 5.75 -11.30 -11.61
N VAL A 369 7.07 -11.57 -11.69
CA VAL A 369 8.01 -11.41 -10.59
C VAL A 369 8.21 -9.95 -10.20
N ALA A 370 8.23 -9.03 -11.17
CA ALA A 370 8.75 -7.69 -10.90
C ALA A 370 7.84 -6.51 -11.27
N TRP A 371 7.15 -6.50 -12.42
CA TRP A 371 6.48 -5.26 -12.87
C TRP A 371 4.96 -5.27 -12.88
N ILE A 372 4.31 -6.44 -13.02
CA ILE A 372 2.84 -6.51 -13.02
C ILE A 372 2.26 -6.07 -11.67
N ARG A 373 2.83 -6.55 -10.55
CA ARG A 373 2.32 -6.21 -9.21
C ARG A 373 2.46 -4.72 -8.88
N PRO A 374 3.63 -4.07 -9.07
CA PRO A 374 3.75 -2.62 -8.91
C PRO A 374 2.83 -1.84 -9.83
N MET A 375 2.70 -2.24 -11.10
CA MET A 375 1.77 -1.62 -12.04
C MET A 375 0.32 -1.66 -11.54
N LYS A 376 -0.17 -2.85 -11.18
CA LYS A 376 -1.53 -3.00 -10.61
C LYS A 376 -1.72 -2.21 -9.33
N THR A 377 -0.67 -2.05 -8.52
CA THR A 377 -0.72 -1.24 -7.29
C THR A 377 -0.92 0.24 -7.62
N ARG A 378 -0.18 0.79 -8.58
CA ARG A 378 -0.34 2.19 -9.02
C ARG A 378 -1.66 2.44 -9.74
N LEU A 379 -2.15 1.48 -10.55
CA LEU A 379 -3.47 1.56 -11.17
C LEU A 379 -4.60 1.64 -10.12
N ARG A 380 -4.51 0.82 -9.05
CA ARG A 380 -5.43 0.91 -7.91
C ARG A 380 -5.35 2.27 -7.20
N GLN A 381 -4.15 2.85 -7.09
CA GLN A 381 -3.97 4.18 -6.50
C GLN A 381 -4.69 5.25 -7.33
N HIS A 382 -4.54 5.24 -8.66
CA HIS A 382 -5.29 6.14 -9.55
C HIS A 382 -6.81 6.00 -9.40
N TRP A 383 -7.31 4.77 -9.27
CA TRP A 383 -8.72 4.53 -8.99
C TRP A 383 -9.17 5.13 -7.66
N ILE A 384 -8.38 4.95 -6.59
CA ILE A 384 -8.67 5.53 -5.28
C ILE A 384 -8.67 7.07 -5.36
N ASP A 385 -7.71 7.66 -6.06
CA ASP A 385 -7.65 9.11 -6.22
C ASP A 385 -8.82 9.66 -7.02
N LEU A 386 -9.29 8.95 -8.05
CA LEU A 386 -10.51 9.27 -8.78
C LEU A 386 -11.74 9.25 -7.85
N ILE A 387 -11.90 8.20 -7.04
CA ILE A 387 -12.99 8.13 -6.06
C ILE A 387 -12.91 9.30 -5.06
N ARG A 388 -11.72 9.61 -4.54
CA ARG A 388 -11.53 10.73 -3.60
C ARG A 388 -11.97 12.05 -4.21
N GLN A 389 -11.59 12.32 -5.45
CA GLN A 389 -12.01 13.52 -6.17
C GLN A 389 -13.54 13.59 -6.32
N GLN A 390 -14.19 12.49 -6.73
CA GLN A 390 -15.65 12.46 -6.87
C GLN A 390 -16.38 12.67 -5.54
N VAL A 391 -15.90 12.06 -4.44
CA VAL A 391 -16.48 12.24 -3.11
C VAL A 391 -16.36 13.69 -2.63
N ARG A 392 -15.19 14.31 -2.82
CA ARG A 392 -14.98 15.74 -2.48
C ARG A 392 -15.93 16.65 -3.26
N SER A 393 -16.05 16.42 -4.57
CA SER A 393 -16.95 17.21 -5.43
C SER A 393 -18.43 17.03 -5.05
N ASN A 394 -18.85 15.81 -4.70
CA ASN A 394 -20.23 15.55 -4.28
C ASN A 394 -20.59 16.20 -2.93
N LYS A 395 -19.67 16.18 -1.96
CA LYS A 395 -19.85 16.89 -0.67
C LYS A 395 -20.09 18.39 -0.86
N ALA A 396 -19.44 19.01 -1.84
CA ALA A 396 -19.65 20.43 -2.17
C ALA A 396 -21.02 20.70 -2.81
N GLN A 397 -21.66 19.70 -3.42
CA GLN A 397 -22.93 19.83 -4.17
C GLN A 397 -24.17 19.44 -3.35
N GLY A 398 -24.01 18.76 -2.21
CA GLY A 398 -25.12 18.41 -1.29
C GLY A 398 -26.11 17.37 -1.83
N SER A 399 -25.76 16.66 -2.91
CA SER A 399 -26.61 15.65 -3.56
C SER A 399 -26.17 14.21 -3.22
N SER A 400 -27.01 13.21 -3.53
CA SER A 400 -26.66 11.80 -3.31
C SER A 400 -25.47 11.37 -4.16
N PHE A 401 -24.48 10.72 -3.53
CA PHE A 401 -23.29 10.26 -4.22
C PHE A 401 -23.60 9.15 -5.23
N LYS A 402 -23.20 9.40 -6.49
CA LYS A 402 -23.20 8.41 -7.57
C LYS A 402 -21.77 8.21 -8.07
N LEU A 403 -21.25 7.00 -7.96
CA LEU A 403 -19.92 6.64 -8.46
C LEU A 403 -19.92 6.67 -9.99
N ILE A 404 -18.98 7.41 -10.57
CA ILE A 404 -18.73 7.45 -12.01
C ILE A 404 -17.48 6.61 -12.29
N PRO A 405 -17.57 5.56 -13.11
CA PRO A 405 -16.41 4.75 -13.47
C PRO A 405 -15.50 5.50 -14.46
N PRO A 406 -14.21 5.15 -14.56
CA PRO A 406 -13.31 5.79 -15.51
C PRO A 406 -13.74 5.52 -16.95
N SER A 407 -13.45 6.48 -17.84
CA SER A 407 -13.58 6.28 -19.28
C SER A 407 -12.43 5.41 -19.82
N ARG A 408 -12.58 4.91 -21.06
CA ARG A 408 -11.50 4.21 -21.76
C ARG A 408 -10.24 5.06 -21.91
N SER A 409 -10.40 6.34 -22.23
CA SER A 409 -9.28 7.29 -22.32
C SER A 409 -8.56 7.45 -20.98
N THR A 410 -9.31 7.47 -19.88
CA THR A 410 -8.75 7.54 -18.52
C THR A 410 -7.94 6.28 -18.21
N ILE A 411 -8.48 5.09 -18.54
CA ILE A 411 -7.77 3.82 -18.33
C ILE A 411 -6.50 3.73 -19.16
N LEU A 412 -6.53 4.11 -20.45
CA LEU A 412 -5.34 4.14 -21.30
C LEU A 412 -4.29 5.11 -20.75
N GLN A 413 -4.71 6.32 -20.35
CA GLN A 413 -3.83 7.28 -19.71
C GLN A 413 -3.15 6.70 -18.46
N TRP A 414 -3.92 6.03 -17.59
CA TRP A 414 -3.36 5.42 -16.38
C TRP A 414 -2.39 4.29 -16.71
N ILE A 415 -2.72 3.41 -17.65
CA ILE A 415 -1.85 2.32 -18.08
C ILE A 415 -0.52 2.87 -18.58
N THR A 416 -0.56 3.80 -19.54
CA THR A 416 0.64 4.38 -20.15
C THR A 416 1.47 5.13 -19.11
N LYS A 417 0.84 5.97 -18.28
CA LYS A 417 1.54 6.71 -17.22
C LYS A 417 2.24 5.76 -16.25
N VAL A 418 1.54 4.72 -15.78
CA VAL A 418 2.09 3.78 -14.81
C VAL A 418 3.26 2.98 -15.39
N TRP A 419 3.15 2.61 -16.67
CA TRP A 419 4.20 1.90 -17.40
C TRP A 419 5.43 2.78 -17.63
N ASP A 420 5.22 4.04 -18.01
CA ASP A 420 6.29 5.03 -18.26
C ASP A 420 7.02 5.41 -16.98
N ASP A 421 6.29 5.52 -15.87
CA ASP A 421 6.84 5.84 -14.55
C ASP A 421 7.49 4.62 -13.88
N LEU A 422 7.52 3.44 -14.52
CA LEU A 422 8.09 2.23 -13.93
C LEU A 422 9.62 2.32 -13.90
N PRO A 423 10.27 2.17 -12.73
CA PRO A 423 11.72 2.27 -12.65
C PRO A 423 12.42 1.17 -13.46
N ARG A 424 13.45 1.55 -14.23
CA ARG A 424 14.35 0.61 -14.94
C ARG A 424 14.89 -0.48 -14.01
N THR A 425 15.23 -0.12 -12.78
CA THR A 425 15.72 -1.05 -11.75
C THR A 425 14.70 -2.14 -11.42
N THR A 426 13.39 -1.84 -11.44
CA THR A 426 12.34 -2.85 -11.26
C THR A 426 12.40 -3.91 -12.35
N ILE A 427 12.59 -3.51 -13.60
CA ILE A 427 12.67 -4.42 -14.75
C ILE A 427 13.92 -5.30 -14.64
N LEU A 428 15.09 -4.69 -14.42
CA LEU A 428 16.35 -5.43 -14.23
C LEU A 428 16.26 -6.43 -13.08
N ASN A 429 15.66 -6.04 -11.96
CA ASN A 429 15.44 -6.93 -10.82
C ASN A 429 14.53 -8.11 -11.17
N GLY A 430 13.59 -7.97 -12.10
CA GLY A 430 12.79 -9.08 -12.62
C GLY A 430 13.63 -10.12 -13.33
N PHE A 431 14.40 -9.70 -14.33
CA PHE A 431 15.31 -10.59 -15.04
C PHE A 431 16.38 -11.20 -14.12
N GLY A 432 16.90 -10.43 -13.16
CA GLY A 432 17.87 -10.91 -12.17
C GLY A 432 17.29 -11.97 -11.22
N LYS A 433 16.08 -11.75 -10.70
CA LYS A 433 15.38 -12.73 -9.85
C LYS A 433 15.04 -14.03 -10.59
N CYS A 434 14.75 -13.94 -11.89
CA CYS A 434 14.57 -15.10 -12.76
C CYS A 434 15.91 -15.74 -13.19
N LYS A 435 17.06 -15.26 -12.69
CA LYS A 435 18.41 -15.74 -13.02
C LYS A 435 18.74 -15.70 -14.52
N LEU A 436 18.13 -14.77 -15.25
CA LEU A 436 18.31 -14.60 -16.70
C LEU A 436 19.42 -13.63 -17.07
N ILE A 437 19.79 -12.74 -16.14
CA ILE A 437 20.94 -11.83 -16.26
C ILE A 437 21.78 -11.89 -14.99
N HIS A 438 23.07 -11.57 -15.10
CA HIS A 438 23.91 -11.38 -13.92
C HIS A 438 23.38 -10.21 -13.08
N HIS A 439 23.36 -10.40 -11.77
CA HIS A 439 22.92 -9.37 -10.84
C HIS A 439 23.81 -8.13 -11.02
N VAL A 440 23.22 -7.01 -11.45
CA VAL A 440 23.93 -5.73 -11.44
C VAL A 440 24.14 -5.38 -9.98
N ALA A 441 25.37 -5.46 -9.50
CA ALA A 441 25.75 -4.95 -8.19
C ALA A 441 25.50 -3.43 -8.20
N ASP A 442 24.59 -2.96 -7.35
CA ASP A 442 24.40 -1.53 -7.14
C ASP A 442 25.68 -0.97 -6.50
N HIS A 443 26.35 -0.02 -7.17
CA HIS A 443 27.40 0.79 -6.55
C HIS A 443 26.82 1.88 -5.62
N ASP A 444 25.51 1.87 -5.40
CA ASP A 444 24.82 2.50 -4.28
C ASP A 444 24.06 1.43 -3.48
N ALA A 445 24.79 0.41 -3.03
CA ALA A 445 24.31 -0.52 -2.03
C ALA A 445 23.98 0.26 -0.74
N VAL A 446 22.73 0.72 -0.63
CA VAL A 446 22.04 0.58 0.65
C VAL A 446 22.10 -0.91 0.91
N GLU A 447 22.89 -1.31 1.92
CA GLU A 447 22.98 -2.71 2.36
C GLU A 447 21.59 -3.32 2.31
N PRO A 448 21.43 -4.56 1.78
CA PRO A 448 20.18 -5.25 1.92
C PRO A 448 19.96 -5.35 3.42
N ALA A 449 19.07 -4.50 3.95
CA ALA A 449 18.57 -4.66 5.30
C ALA A 449 18.06 -6.09 5.30
N VAL A 450 18.75 -6.96 6.04
CA VAL A 450 18.31 -8.31 6.32
C VAL A 450 17.01 -8.12 7.08
N LEU A 451 15.93 -8.01 6.32
CA LEU A 451 14.58 -7.91 6.83
C LEU A 451 14.29 -9.31 7.31
N ASP A 452 14.36 -9.45 8.63
CA ASP A 452 14.04 -10.70 9.29
C ASP A 452 12.69 -11.25 8.80
N GLU A 453 12.53 -12.56 8.90
CA GLU A 453 11.34 -13.29 8.47
C GLU A 453 10.04 -12.74 9.12
N GLU A 454 10.19 -12.06 10.27
CA GLU A 454 9.16 -11.33 10.98
C GLU A 454 8.78 -10.02 10.27
N THR A 455 9.73 -9.28 9.70
CA THR A 455 9.55 -8.03 8.97
C THR A 455 9.01 -8.28 7.56
N LEU A 456 9.42 -9.37 6.90
CA LEU A 456 8.78 -9.89 5.68
C LEU A 456 7.34 -10.30 5.96
N SER A 457 7.07 -11.02 7.05
CA SER A 457 5.70 -11.33 7.51
C SER A 457 4.89 -10.07 7.86
N HIS A 458 5.52 -9.03 8.41
CA HIS A 458 4.88 -7.74 8.69
C HIS A 458 4.61 -6.90 7.41
N LEU A 459 5.43 -7.04 6.36
CA LEU A 459 5.18 -6.47 5.03
C LEU A 459 4.06 -7.23 4.30
N PHE A 460 4.01 -8.56 4.40
CA PHE A 460 2.89 -9.37 3.91
C PHE A 460 1.58 -9.09 4.67
N ALA A 461 1.65 -8.78 5.97
CA ALA A 461 0.50 -8.39 6.78
C ALA A 461 0.10 -6.90 6.63
N GLY A 462 1.02 -6.03 6.22
CA GLY A 462 0.81 -4.60 5.99
C GLY A 462 0.41 -4.25 4.55
N CYS A 463 0.83 -5.06 3.58
CA CYS A 463 0.45 -4.96 2.17
C CYS A 463 -0.56 -6.05 1.81
N ALA A 464 -1.73 -6.05 2.45
CA ALA A 464 -2.88 -6.82 1.97
C ALA A 464 -3.39 -6.20 0.64
N VAL A 465 -2.59 -6.39 -0.41
CA VAL A 465 -2.94 -6.24 -1.81
C VAL A 465 -3.43 -7.63 -2.20
N ASP A 466 -4.74 -7.83 -2.19
CA ASP A 466 -5.37 -9.06 -2.68
C ASP A 466 -5.03 -9.21 -4.18
N THR A 467 -4.08 -10.09 -4.47
CA THR A 467 -3.85 -10.71 -5.77
C THR A 467 -4.55 -12.06 -5.73
N THR A 468 -5.76 -12.15 -6.28
CA THR A 468 -6.32 -13.45 -6.66
C THR A 468 -7.20 -13.23 -7.87
N ILE A 469 -6.71 -13.70 -9.01
CA ILE A 469 -7.50 -13.96 -10.22
C ILE A 469 -8.29 -15.25 -9.92
N ASP A 470 -9.57 -15.24 -10.26
CA ASP A 470 -10.47 -16.37 -10.13
C ASP A 470 -10.18 -17.40 -11.25
N PRO A 471 -9.85 -18.67 -10.95
CA PRO A 471 -9.73 -19.72 -11.97
C PRO A 471 -11.08 -20.35 -12.38
N MET A 472 -12.21 -19.92 -11.80
CA MET A 472 -13.53 -20.52 -12.02
C MET A 472 -14.52 -19.62 -12.78
N ASP A 473 -14.09 -18.44 -13.25
CA ASP A 473 -14.90 -17.62 -14.17
C ASP A 473 -14.82 -18.10 -15.65
N ASP A 474 -14.19 -19.25 -15.93
CA ASP A 474 -13.99 -19.79 -17.30
C ASP A 474 -14.63 -21.18 -17.55
N ILE A 475 -15.59 -21.62 -16.73
CA ILE A 475 -16.40 -22.80 -17.05
C ILE A 475 -17.89 -22.43 -16.96
N ASP A 476 -18.42 -21.93 -18.06
CA ASP A 476 -19.85 -21.97 -18.32
C ASP A 476 -20.14 -23.24 -19.12
N THR A 477 -20.43 -24.33 -18.42
CA THR A 477 -21.05 -25.51 -19.01
C THR A 477 -22.51 -25.17 -19.29
N HIS A 478 -22.80 -24.77 -20.51
CA HIS A 478 -24.13 -24.90 -21.07
C HIS A 478 -24.13 -26.09 -22.03
N GLU A 479 -24.59 -27.23 -21.51
CA GLU A 479 -25.31 -28.22 -22.30
C GLU A 479 -26.66 -27.61 -22.72
N ASP A 480 -27.07 -28.00 -23.93
CA ASP A 480 -28.26 -27.66 -24.74
C ASP A 480 -28.25 -26.36 -25.57
#